data_AF-A0AAV8BWE7-F1
#
_entry.id   AF-A0AAV8BWE7-F1
#
_cell.length_a   1.000
_cell.length_b   1.000
_cell.length_c   1.000
_cell.angle_alpha   90.00
_cell.angle_beta   90.00
_cell.angle_gamma   90.00
#
_symmetry.space_group_name_H-M   'P 1'
#
loop_
_entity.id
_entity.type
_entity.pdbx_description
1 polymer ?
#
loop_
_entity_poly.entity_id
_entity_poly.type
_entity_poly.pdbx_seq_one_letter_code
_entity_poly.pdbx_strand_id
1 'polypeptide(L)'
;MSLHLVRCHNSWIHNISIFGDFNTPNNDGIDIEDSNNTRISKCHIDTGDDAICPKSSTGPVVKLTVTDCWIRTKSSAIKFGSASYFDFRQFLFDNITIVESHRGLAVQIRDGGNVRNIVFSNIKISTRYYDPLWWGRAEPIYITSCPRFSYSKSGSISNIRFENISAVSENGIFLSGTNHGLLRDIKFKNVNLTYKRWTKYPGGLFDYRPDCQGLVKHNTAGLMVEHVSGLDIQNVNMKWSKSSLISGWGAPLYFRPNTVDKLSFHEWQSEKSLDN
;
A
#
# COMPACT_ATOMS: atom_id res chain seq x y z
N MET A 1 -10.06 14.81 -8.24
CA MET A 1 -8.61 14.94 -8.49
C MET A 1 -8.23 16.42 -8.56
N SER A 2 -7.09 16.80 -7.98
CA SER A 2 -6.61 18.18 -7.89
C SER A 2 -5.55 18.54 -8.95
N LEU A 3 -4.54 17.68 -9.16
CA LEU A 3 -3.49 17.86 -10.17
C LEU A 3 -3.34 16.59 -11.02
N HIS A 4 -3.34 16.73 -12.34
CA HIS A 4 -3.22 15.61 -13.28
C HIS A 4 -2.10 15.84 -14.29
N LEU A 5 -1.06 15.00 -14.25
CA LEU A 5 -0.03 14.94 -15.28
C LEU A 5 -0.35 13.83 -16.26
N VAL A 6 -0.60 14.17 -17.54
CA VAL A 6 -0.99 13.20 -18.57
C VAL A 6 0.05 13.20 -19.69
N ARG A 7 0.70 12.05 -19.90
CA ARG A 7 1.70 11.83 -20.96
C ARG A 7 2.82 12.89 -20.97
N CYS A 8 3.20 13.36 -19.79
CA CYS A 8 4.31 14.30 -19.63
C CYS A 8 5.66 13.55 -19.59
N HIS A 9 6.72 14.26 -19.96
CA HIS A 9 8.09 13.78 -19.81
C HIS A 9 8.92 14.88 -19.17
N ASN A 10 9.75 14.54 -18.17
CA ASN A 10 10.56 15.49 -17.40
C ASN A 10 9.70 16.53 -16.68
N SER A 11 9.03 16.11 -15.60
CA SER A 11 8.14 16.99 -14.83
C SER A 11 8.59 17.10 -13.38
N TRP A 12 8.48 18.30 -12.81
CA TRP A 12 8.83 18.58 -11.42
C TRP A 12 7.67 19.28 -10.72
N ILE A 13 7.19 18.68 -9.63
CA ILE A 13 6.23 19.28 -8.71
C ILE A 13 6.99 19.49 -7.40
N HIS A 14 7.05 20.73 -6.92
CA HIS A 14 7.90 21.07 -5.79
C HIS A 14 7.22 22.08 -4.86
N ASN A 15 7.25 21.81 -3.55
CA ASN A 15 6.88 22.76 -2.52
C ASN A 15 5.46 23.33 -2.67
N ILE A 16 4.49 22.47 -2.98
CA ILE A 16 3.07 22.83 -3.07
C ILE A 16 2.26 22.22 -1.92
N SER A 17 1.15 22.86 -1.58
CA SER A 17 0.13 22.30 -0.70
C SER A 17 -1.15 22.04 -1.48
N ILE A 18 -1.72 20.86 -1.35
CA ILE A 18 -2.99 20.47 -1.96
C ILE A 18 -3.96 20.11 -0.84
N PHE A 19 -5.06 20.86 -0.76
CA PHE A 19 -6.15 20.63 0.18
C PHE A 19 -7.41 20.28 -0.58
N GLY A 20 -7.87 19.05 -0.38
CA GLY A 20 -9.11 18.51 -0.90
C GLY A 20 -10.15 18.37 0.20
N ASP A 21 -11.44 18.33 -0.16
CA ASP A 21 -12.45 17.93 0.81
C ASP A 21 -12.23 16.48 1.23
N PHE A 22 -11.85 16.29 2.49
CA PHE A 22 -11.53 15.01 3.10
C PHE A 22 -12.68 13.98 3.08
N ASN A 23 -13.91 14.43 2.82
CA ASN A 23 -15.09 13.56 2.73
C ASN A 23 -15.57 13.31 1.30
N THR A 24 -14.93 13.91 0.30
CA THR A 24 -15.33 13.75 -1.10
C THR A 24 -14.56 12.60 -1.76
N PRO A 25 -15.23 11.55 -2.28
CA PRO A 25 -14.58 10.49 -3.04
C PRO A 25 -14.04 11.01 -4.37
N ASN A 26 -13.08 10.30 -4.98
CA ASN A 26 -12.43 10.67 -6.25
C ASN A 26 -11.76 12.05 -6.22
N ASN A 27 -11.44 12.52 -5.01
CA ASN A 27 -10.72 13.75 -4.76
C ASN A 27 -9.23 13.45 -4.59
N ASP A 28 -8.61 12.87 -5.62
CA ASP A 28 -7.19 12.52 -5.64
C ASP A 28 -6.31 13.80 -5.53
N GLY A 29 -5.11 13.68 -4.99
CA GLY A 29 -4.13 14.76 -4.90
C GLY A 29 -3.42 14.97 -6.23
N ILE A 30 -2.42 14.13 -6.53
CA ILE A 30 -1.59 14.18 -7.74
C ILE A 30 -1.72 12.85 -8.48
N ASP A 31 -2.33 12.89 -9.65
CA ASP A 31 -2.34 11.75 -10.58
C ASP A 31 -1.20 11.88 -11.60
N ILE A 32 -0.46 10.78 -11.79
CA ILE A 32 0.63 10.67 -12.75
C ILE A 32 0.23 9.62 -13.78
N GLU A 33 -0.42 10.06 -14.86
CA GLU A 33 -0.95 9.20 -15.91
C GLU A 33 0.00 9.17 -17.11
N ASP A 34 0.47 7.98 -17.47
CA ASP A 34 1.32 7.72 -18.64
C ASP A 34 2.58 8.62 -18.72
N SER A 35 3.02 9.17 -17.59
CA SER A 35 4.05 10.21 -17.53
C SER A 35 5.38 9.66 -17.01
N ASN A 36 6.49 10.14 -17.56
CA ASN A 36 7.81 9.54 -17.36
C ASN A 36 8.85 10.57 -16.88
N ASN A 37 9.78 10.13 -16.03
CA ASN A 37 10.78 10.99 -15.40
C ASN A 37 10.14 12.17 -14.63
N THR A 38 9.26 11.83 -13.69
CA THR A 38 8.53 12.79 -12.84
C THR A 38 9.17 12.83 -11.45
N ARG A 39 9.37 14.04 -10.92
CA ARG A 39 9.83 14.27 -9.55
C ARG A 39 8.80 15.08 -8.77
N ILE A 40 8.43 14.59 -7.59
CA ILE A 40 7.53 15.26 -6.65
C ILE A 40 8.29 15.44 -5.35
N SER A 41 8.36 16.66 -4.81
CA SER A 41 9.15 16.89 -3.60
C SER A 41 8.63 18.01 -2.72
N LYS A 42 8.80 17.88 -1.40
CA LYS A 42 8.41 18.90 -0.40
C LYS A 42 6.92 19.28 -0.44
N CYS A 43 6.05 18.35 -0.80
CA CYS A 43 4.62 18.62 -0.91
C CYS A 43 3.87 18.29 0.38
N HIS A 44 2.82 19.05 0.64
CA HIS A 44 1.82 18.76 1.68
C HIS A 44 0.50 18.40 1.01
N ILE A 45 -0.01 17.18 1.20
CA ILE A 45 -1.21 16.70 0.51
C ILE A 45 -2.21 16.19 1.55
N ASP A 46 -3.38 16.80 1.59
CA ASP A 46 -4.48 16.44 2.49
C ASP A 46 -5.77 16.36 1.69
N THR A 47 -6.21 15.15 1.35
CA THR A 47 -7.25 14.92 0.34
C THR A 47 -8.28 13.87 0.72
N GLY A 48 -9.43 13.88 0.05
CA GLY A 48 -10.44 12.84 0.24
C GLY A 48 -9.98 11.49 -0.30
N ASP A 49 -9.45 11.44 -1.51
CA ASP A 49 -9.04 10.19 -2.17
C ASP A 49 -7.50 10.11 -2.31
N ASP A 50 -7.00 9.21 -3.15
CA ASP A 50 -5.58 8.87 -3.26
C ASP A 50 -4.67 10.10 -3.40
N ALA A 51 -3.64 10.22 -2.56
CA ALA A 51 -2.86 11.46 -2.50
C ALA A 51 -1.82 11.57 -3.64
N ILE A 52 -1.10 10.49 -3.91
CA ILE A 52 -0.19 10.37 -5.07
C ILE A 52 -0.53 9.07 -5.80
N CYS A 53 -1.03 9.18 -7.02
CA CYS A 53 -1.57 8.04 -7.75
C CYS A 53 -1.03 7.94 -9.19
N PRO A 54 0.08 7.19 -9.41
CA PRO A 54 0.46 6.81 -10.76
C PRO A 54 -0.56 5.85 -11.37
N LYS A 55 -1.02 6.18 -12.58
CA LYS A 55 -1.96 5.40 -13.39
C LYS A 55 -1.36 5.14 -14.77
N SER A 56 -1.66 4.00 -15.37
CA SER A 56 -1.19 3.65 -16.71
C SER A 56 -2.37 3.23 -17.58
N SER A 57 -2.71 4.05 -18.57
CA SER A 57 -3.90 3.92 -19.40
C SER A 57 -3.52 3.67 -20.85
N THR A 58 -2.59 4.46 -21.40
CA THR A 58 -2.13 4.34 -22.79
C THR A 58 -0.62 4.13 -22.90
N GLY A 59 0.12 4.26 -21.81
CA GLY A 59 1.56 4.07 -21.77
C GLY A 59 2.09 3.74 -20.37
N PRO A 60 3.36 3.33 -20.27
CA PRO A 60 3.96 3.03 -18.98
C PRO A 60 4.25 4.31 -18.18
N VAL A 61 4.35 4.15 -16.87
CA VAL A 61 4.90 5.17 -15.95
C VAL A 61 6.27 4.69 -15.48
N VAL A 62 7.30 5.45 -15.81
CA VAL A 62 8.71 5.07 -15.63
C VAL A 62 9.46 6.20 -14.95
N LYS A 63 10.29 5.87 -13.96
CA LYS A 63 11.11 6.85 -13.22
C LYS A 63 10.27 7.93 -12.53
N LEU A 64 9.46 7.52 -11.56
CA LEU A 64 8.80 8.43 -10.62
C LEU A 64 9.64 8.51 -9.34
N THR A 65 9.97 9.72 -8.90
CA THR A 65 10.64 9.95 -7.61
C THR A 65 9.79 10.89 -6.77
N VAL A 66 9.48 10.48 -5.55
CA VAL A 66 8.72 11.28 -4.58
C VAL A 66 9.52 11.39 -3.28
N THR A 67 9.83 12.61 -2.85
CA THR A 67 10.61 12.83 -1.62
C THR A 67 10.04 13.90 -0.71
N ASP A 68 10.35 13.82 0.58
CA ASP A 68 10.13 14.92 1.54
C ASP A 68 8.66 15.38 1.65
N CYS A 69 7.71 14.47 1.46
CA CYS A 69 6.29 14.81 1.43
C CYS A 69 5.59 14.47 2.75
N TRP A 70 4.59 15.28 3.09
CA TRP A 70 3.62 15.00 4.16
C TRP A 70 2.26 14.69 3.52
N ILE A 71 1.63 13.60 3.94
CA ILE A 71 0.42 13.09 3.31
C ILE A 71 -0.62 12.68 4.36
N ARG A 72 -1.87 13.09 4.15
CA ARG A 72 -3.08 12.56 4.81
C ARG A 72 -4.18 12.36 3.77
N THR A 73 -4.90 11.24 3.87
CA THR A 73 -6.01 10.95 2.94
C THR A 73 -7.01 9.95 3.49
N LYS A 74 -8.30 10.08 3.13
CA LYS A 74 -9.34 9.08 3.46
C LYS A 74 -9.30 7.83 2.56
N SER A 75 -8.37 7.77 1.61
CA SER A 75 -8.05 6.60 0.77
C SER A 75 -6.59 6.19 0.95
N SER A 76 -5.80 6.03 -0.11
CA SER A 76 -4.41 5.57 -0.04
C SER A 76 -3.43 6.73 -0.18
N ALA A 77 -2.47 6.84 0.73
CA ALA A 77 -1.45 7.90 0.64
C ALA A 77 -0.62 7.81 -0.64
N ILE A 78 -0.23 6.61 -1.03
CA ILE A 78 0.43 6.36 -2.31
C ILE A 78 -0.25 5.14 -2.92
N LYS A 79 -0.84 5.24 -4.11
CA LYS A 79 -1.50 4.11 -4.78
C LYS A 79 -1.12 3.98 -6.24
N PHE A 80 -0.67 2.81 -6.64
CA PHE A 80 -0.48 2.53 -8.07
C PHE A 80 -1.77 1.92 -8.62
N GLY A 81 -2.27 2.46 -9.73
CA GLY A 81 -3.52 2.02 -10.36
C GLY A 81 -4.78 2.68 -9.77
N SER A 82 -5.98 2.10 -9.92
CA SER A 82 -6.23 0.77 -10.48
C SER A 82 -6.09 0.72 -11.99
N ALA A 83 -6.19 1.85 -12.72
CA ALA A 83 -5.86 1.92 -14.14
C ALA A 83 -4.38 1.54 -14.32
N SER A 84 -4.15 0.31 -14.79
CA SER A 84 -2.87 -0.38 -14.70
C SER A 84 -2.56 -1.19 -15.96
N TYR A 85 -2.90 -0.64 -17.12
CA TYR A 85 -2.83 -1.33 -18.41
C TYR A 85 -1.39 -1.54 -18.89
N PHE A 86 -0.46 -0.70 -18.42
CA PHE A 86 0.96 -0.74 -18.78
C PHE A 86 1.87 -0.72 -17.54
N ASP A 87 3.15 -0.94 -17.78
CA ASP A 87 4.14 -1.11 -16.72
C ASP A 87 4.32 0.14 -15.83
N PHE A 88 4.50 -0.10 -14.53
CA PHE A 88 5.06 0.84 -13.57
C PHE A 88 6.47 0.36 -13.21
N ARG A 89 7.51 1.18 -13.42
CA ARG A 89 8.88 0.74 -13.09
C ARG A 89 9.83 1.84 -12.68
N GLN A 90 10.79 1.46 -11.84
CA GLN A 90 11.88 2.31 -11.37
C GLN A 90 11.37 3.49 -10.54
N PHE A 91 10.57 3.21 -9.50
CA PHE A 91 10.06 4.26 -8.62
C PHE A 91 10.86 4.32 -7.32
N LEU A 92 10.99 5.53 -6.80
CA LEU A 92 11.58 5.82 -5.50
C LEU A 92 10.63 6.71 -4.70
N PHE A 93 10.27 6.26 -3.51
CA PHE A 93 9.52 7.04 -2.52
C PHE A 93 10.37 7.10 -1.27
N ASP A 94 10.86 8.28 -0.91
CA ASP A 94 11.84 8.45 0.17
C ASP A 94 11.49 9.62 1.11
N ASN A 95 11.73 9.45 2.41
CA ASN A 95 11.50 10.50 3.41
C ASN A 95 10.06 11.06 3.38
N ILE A 96 9.07 10.19 3.58
CA ILE A 96 7.64 10.54 3.53
C ILE A 96 7.00 10.33 4.90
N THR A 97 6.16 11.27 5.32
CA THR A 97 5.30 11.13 6.50
C THR A 97 3.86 10.97 6.07
N ILE A 98 3.26 9.84 6.41
CA ILE A 98 1.84 9.51 6.17
C ILE A 98 1.11 9.55 7.52
N VAL A 99 0.05 10.34 7.61
CA VAL A 99 -0.69 10.57 8.86
C VAL A 99 -2.15 10.20 8.68
N GLU A 100 -2.64 9.32 9.56
CA GLU A 100 -4.02 8.88 9.66
C GLU A 100 -4.66 8.41 8.34
N SER A 101 -3.88 8.02 7.32
CA SER A 101 -4.46 7.62 6.03
C SER A 101 -5.23 6.31 6.11
N HIS A 102 -6.19 6.09 5.22
CA HIS A 102 -6.91 4.82 5.22
C HIS A 102 -6.03 3.64 4.79
N ARG A 103 -5.13 3.88 3.84
CA ARG A 103 -3.99 3.03 3.52
C ARG A 103 -2.72 3.86 3.44
N GLY A 104 -1.61 3.25 3.82
CA GLY A 104 -0.29 3.83 3.60
C GLY A 104 0.17 3.65 2.16
N LEU A 105 0.94 2.60 1.92
CA LEU A 105 1.54 2.28 0.63
C LEU A 105 0.71 1.22 -0.08
N ALA A 106 0.10 1.56 -1.21
CA ALA A 106 -0.79 0.68 -1.95
C ALA A 106 -0.29 0.41 -3.38
N VAL A 107 -0.32 -0.86 -3.79
CA VAL A 107 -0.10 -1.28 -5.18
C VAL A 107 -1.31 -2.12 -5.58
N GLN A 108 -2.13 -1.60 -6.50
CA GLN A 108 -3.40 -2.21 -6.89
C GLN A 108 -3.45 -2.42 -8.40
N ILE A 109 -3.04 -3.61 -8.85
CA ILE A 109 -2.92 -3.94 -10.27
C ILE A 109 -4.11 -4.79 -10.71
N ARG A 110 -4.74 -4.36 -11.80
CA ARG A 110 -6.00 -4.90 -12.32
C ARG A 110 -5.99 -5.17 -13.83
N ASP A 111 -5.16 -4.46 -14.60
CA ASP A 111 -5.31 -4.40 -16.07
C ASP A 111 -4.16 -5.04 -16.86
N GLY A 112 -3.30 -5.82 -16.20
CA GLY A 112 -2.25 -6.61 -16.86
C GLY A 112 -0.88 -5.93 -16.98
N GLY A 113 -0.76 -4.65 -16.61
CA GLY A 113 0.52 -3.97 -16.46
C GLY A 113 1.35 -4.55 -15.32
N ASN A 114 2.67 -4.51 -15.46
CA ASN A 114 3.58 -5.06 -14.46
C ASN A 114 4.16 -3.96 -13.56
N VAL A 115 4.44 -4.29 -12.30
CA VAL A 115 5.12 -3.40 -11.37
C VAL A 115 6.49 -3.98 -11.05
N ARG A 116 7.57 -3.22 -11.25
CA ARG A 116 8.90 -3.69 -10.87
C ARG A 116 9.90 -2.61 -10.49
N ASN A 117 10.85 -2.99 -9.65
CA ASN A 117 11.96 -2.14 -9.22
C ASN A 117 11.44 -0.89 -8.49
N ILE A 118 10.77 -1.12 -7.37
CA ILE A 118 10.15 -0.08 -6.54
C ILE A 118 10.86 -0.04 -5.19
N VAL A 119 11.19 1.16 -4.74
CA VAL A 119 11.79 1.38 -3.42
C VAL A 119 10.91 2.35 -2.64
N PHE A 120 10.48 1.90 -1.47
CA PHE A 120 9.88 2.72 -0.42
C PHE A 120 10.88 2.77 0.75
N SER A 121 11.44 3.94 1.04
CA SER A 121 12.47 4.10 2.06
C SER A 121 12.20 5.26 3.01
N ASN A 122 12.60 5.11 4.28
CA ASN A 122 12.54 6.18 5.28
C ASN A 122 11.13 6.77 5.43
N ILE A 123 10.13 5.92 5.71
CA ILE A 123 8.71 6.32 5.76
C ILE A 123 8.14 6.12 7.16
N LYS A 124 7.48 7.17 7.68
CA LYS A 124 6.67 7.08 8.90
C LYS A 124 5.20 7.02 8.51
N ILE A 125 4.47 6.03 9.01
CA ILE A 125 3.09 5.77 8.63
C ILE A 125 2.20 5.73 9.88
N SER A 126 1.09 6.43 9.84
CA SER A 126 -0.07 6.15 10.69
C SER A 126 -1.28 5.89 9.80
N THR A 127 -1.99 4.79 10.03
CA THR A 127 -3.22 4.48 9.29
C THR A 127 -4.42 4.32 10.19
N ARG A 128 -5.57 4.82 9.75
CA ARG A 128 -6.83 4.79 10.48
C ARG A 128 -7.92 4.11 9.65
N TYR A 129 -8.76 3.32 10.30
CA TYR A 129 -9.93 2.76 9.64
C TYR A 129 -11.05 3.80 9.57
N TYR A 130 -11.35 4.27 8.37
CA TYR A 130 -12.49 5.16 8.15
C TYR A 130 -13.78 4.37 7.91
N ASP A 131 -14.81 5.06 7.44
CA ASP A 131 -16.12 4.45 7.22
C ASP A 131 -16.04 3.21 6.30
N PRO A 132 -16.75 2.10 6.60
CA PRO A 132 -16.68 0.87 5.82
C PRO A 132 -17.03 1.03 4.33
N LEU A 133 -17.79 2.07 3.98
CA LEU A 133 -18.09 2.42 2.59
C LEU A 133 -16.84 2.86 1.80
N TRP A 134 -15.87 3.48 2.47
CA TRP A 134 -14.58 3.77 1.86
C TRP A 134 -13.77 2.50 1.62
N TRP A 135 -12.97 2.52 0.56
CA TRP A 135 -12.00 1.46 0.28
C TRP A 135 -10.77 1.65 1.16
N GLY A 136 -10.35 0.59 1.86
CA GLY A 136 -9.37 0.69 2.93
C GLY A 136 -9.79 -0.09 4.16
N ARG A 137 -8.85 -0.72 4.85
CA ARG A 137 -9.05 -1.34 6.17
C ARG A 137 -7.89 -1.02 7.09
N ALA A 138 -7.31 0.18 6.97
CA ALA A 138 -6.17 0.68 7.76
C ALA A 138 -4.85 -0.06 7.52
N GLU A 139 -4.62 -0.62 6.35
CA GLU A 139 -3.39 -1.33 6.02
C GLU A 139 -2.21 -0.34 5.84
N PRO A 140 -1.08 -0.50 6.55
CA PRO A 140 0.09 0.35 6.32
C PRO A 140 0.74 0.07 4.96
N ILE A 141 0.69 -1.19 4.51
CA ILE A 141 1.18 -1.64 3.21
C ILE A 141 0.17 -2.63 2.63
N TYR A 142 -0.24 -2.40 1.40
CA TYR A 142 -1.29 -3.14 0.69
C TYR A 142 -0.83 -3.42 -0.74
N ILE A 143 -0.65 -4.69 -1.10
CA ILE A 143 -0.29 -5.11 -2.45
C ILE A 143 -1.31 -6.12 -2.93
N THR A 144 -1.98 -5.81 -4.04
CA THR A 144 -2.90 -6.74 -4.70
C THR A 144 -2.68 -6.79 -6.20
N SER A 145 -2.60 -8.01 -6.74
CA SER A 145 -2.68 -8.27 -8.17
C SER A 145 -3.74 -9.30 -8.48
N CYS A 146 -4.79 -8.88 -9.17
CA CYS A 146 -5.86 -9.73 -9.65
C CYS A 146 -6.54 -9.05 -10.83
N PRO A 147 -7.07 -9.78 -11.83
CA PRO A 147 -7.59 -9.16 -13.03
C PRO A 147 -8.89 -8.38 -12.76
N ARG A 148 -9.07 -7.22 -13.41
CA ARG A 148 -10.28 -6.38 -13.33
C ARG A 148 -11.53 -7.16 -13.72
N PHE A 149 -11.43 -7.85 -14.87
CA PHE A 149 -12.47 -8.71 -15.42
C PHE A 149 -11.91 -10.10 -15.71
N SER A 150 -12.77 -11.10 -15.91
CA SER A 150 -12.35 -12.48 -16.22
C SER A 150 -11.49 -12.61 -17.48
N TYR A 151 -11.61 -11.67 -18.42
CA TYR A 151 -10.83 -11.60 -19.65
C TYR A 151 -9.62 -10.67 -19.56
N SER A 152 -9.46 -9.91 -18.47
CA SER A 152 -8.29 -9.04 -18.28
C SER A 152 -7.05 -9.89 -18.04
N LYS A 153 -5.92 -9.43 -18.57
CA LYS A 153 -4.62 -10.07 -18.29
C LYS A 153 -4.25 -9.84 -16.82
N SER A 154 -3.61 -10.83 -16.20
CA SER A 154 -3.02 -10.66 -14.87
C SER A 154 -1.67 -9.95 -14.98
N GLY A 155 -1.47 -8.91 -14.16
CA GLY A 155 -0.18 -8.23 -14.04
C GLY A 155 0.71 -8.92 -13.02
N SER A 156 2.03 -8.84 -13.18
CA SER A 156 2.99 -9.31 -12.18
C SER A 156 3.57 -8.15 -11.37
N ILE A 157 3.92 -8.42 -10.11
CA ILE A 157 4.54 -7.44 -9.22
C ILE A 157 5.84 -8.06 -8.71
N SER A 158 6.97 -7.41 -8.95
CA SER A 158 8.26 -7.96 -8.55
C SER A 158 9.28 -6.93 -8.07
N ASN A 159 10.26 -7.36 -7.27
CA ASN A 159 11.37 -6.53 -6.82
C ASN A 159 10.89 -5.22 -6.18
N ILE A 160 10.19 -5.35 -5.07
CA ILE A 160 9.74 -4.22 -4.24
C ILE A 160 10.48 -4.27 -2.91
N ARG A 161 11.06 -3.14 -2.51
CA ARG A 161 11.78 -3.01 -1.24
C ARG A 161 11.09 -1.98 -0.35
N PHE A 162 10.86 -2.38 0.89
CA PHE A 162 10.37 -1.56 1.99
C PHE A 162 11.47 -1.45 3.04
N GLU A 163 12.10 -0.28 3.15
CA GLU A 163 13.33 -0.10 3.92
C GLU A 163 13.19 1.04 4.94
N ASN A 164 13.55 0.80 6.20
CA ASN A 164 13.50 1.83 7.26
C ASN A 164 12.09 2.44 7.40
N ILE A 165 11.09 1.60 7.67
CA ILE A 165 9.69 2.03 7.80
C ILE A 165 9.22 1.82 9.24
N SER A 166 8.56 2.83 9.81
CA SER A 166 7.83 2.69 11.06
C SER A 166 6.35 2.97 10.84
N ALA A 167 5.46 2.04 11.22
CA ALA A 167 4.03 2.21 11.07
C ALA A 167 3.26 1.98 12.38
N VAL A 168 2.22 2.79 12.60
CA VAL A 168 1.19 2.54 13.61
C VAL A 168 -0.14 2.37 12.87
N SER A 169 -0.72 1.18 12.91
CA SER A 169 -1.87 0.83 12.08
C SER A 169 -2.94 0.05 12.84
N GLU A 170 -4.16 0.09 12.32
CA GLU A 170 -5.27 -0.70 12.86
C GLU A 170 -5.41 -2.08 12.20
N ASN A 171 -4.61 -2.36 11.15
CA ASN A 171 -4.55 -3.64 10.45
C ASN A 171 -3.13 -3.96 9.96
N GLY A 172 -2.94 -5.21 9.53
CA GLY A 172 -1.67 -5.73 9.04
C GLY A 172 -1.28 -5.28 7.65
N ILE A 173 -0.06 -5.65 7.28
CA ILE A 173 0.38 -5.66 5.88
C ILE A 173 -0.41 -6.74 5.14
N PHE A 174 -0.89 -6.40 3.95
CA PHE A 174 -1.65 -7.33 3.11
C PHE A 174 -0.99 -7.51 1.75
N LEU A 175 -0.55 -8.73 1.46
CA LEU A 175 0.10 -9.13 0.20
C LEU A 175 -0.73 -10.23 -0.46
N SER A 176 -1.39 -9.91 -1.56
CA SER A 176 -2.28 -10.83 -2.27
C SER A 176 -2.00 -10.83 -3.77
N GLY A 177 -1.27 -11.82 -4.25
CA GLY A 177 -1.21 -12.12 -5.68
C GLY A 177 -2.36 -13.02 -6.14
N THR A 178 -2.20 -13.57 -7.33
CA THR A 178 -2.99 -14.69 -7.86
C THR A 178 -2.06 -15.71 -8.52
N ASN A 179 -2.58 -16.89 -8.90
CA ASN A 179 -1.79 -17.90 -9.62
C ASN A 179 -1.10 -17.35 -10.90
N HIS A 180 -1.75 -16.40 -11.58
CA HIS A 180 -1.22 -15.78 -12.81
C HIS A 180 -0.65 -14.37 -12.57
N GLY A 181 -0.91 -13.77 -11.41
CA GLY A 181 -0.39 -12.47 -10.97
C GLY A 181 0.39 -12.60 -9.67
N LEU A 182 1.43 -13.45 -9.67
CA LEU A 182 2.25 -13.72 -8.49
C LEU A 182 3.02 -12.47 -8.06
N LEU A 183 3.16 -12.29 -6.75
CA LEU A 183 4.09 -11.31 -6.18
C LEU A 183 5.46 -11.98 -6.03
N ARG A 184 6.52 -11.31 -6.47
CA ARG A 184 7.88 -11.87 -6.44
C ARG A 184 8.89 -10.94 -5.79
N ASP A 185 9.83 -11.50 -5.06
CA ASP A 185 10.99 -10.75 -4.55
C ASP A 185 10.57 -9.48 -3.79
N ILE A 186 9.72 -9.67 -2.78
CA ILE A 186 9.24 -8.62 -1.90
C ILE A 186 10.11 -8.62 -0.66
N LYS A 187 10.74 -7.48 -0.36
CA LYS A 187 11.68 -7.36 0.74
C LYS A 187 11.24 -6.31 1.76
N PHE A 188 11.29 -6.69 3.03
CA PHE A 188 11.15 -5.79 4.18
C PHE A 188 12.48 -5.76 4.93
N LYS A 189 13.04 -4.57 5.14
CA LYS A 189 14.29 -4.37 5.88
C LYS A 189 14.14 -3.24 6.89
N ASN A 190 14.46 -3.48 8.16
CA ASN A 190 14.36 -2.47 9.23
C ASN A 190 12.95 -1.89 9.34
N VAL A 191 11.95 -2.74 9.57
CA VAL A 191 10.53 -2.33 9.63
C VAL A 191 9.97 -2.52 11.03
N ASN A 192 9.40 -1.45 11.60
CA ASN A 192 8.76 -1.47 12.91
C ASN A 192 7.26 -1.24 12.77
N LEU A 193 6.44 -2.19 13.20
CA LEU A 193 4.99 -2.14 13.06
C LEU A 193 4.35 -2.20 14.44
N THR A 194 3.52 -1.21 14.76
CA THR A 194 2.71 -1.19 15.98
C THR A 194 1.23 -1.28 15.60
N TYR A 195 0.58 -2.35 16.03
CA TYR A 195 -0.84 -2.56 15.80
C TYR A 195 -1.62 -2.06 17.00
N LYS A 196 -2.48 -1.08 16.78
CA LYS A 196 -3.34 -0.50 17.81
C LYS A 196 -4.71 -0.23 17.22
N ARG A 197 -5.76 -0.40 18.02
CA ARG A 197 -7.13 -0.10 17.62
C ARG A 197 -7.58 1.18 18.31
N TRP A 198 -8.14 2.10 17.54
CA TRP A 198 -8.71 3.35 18.07
C TRP A 198 -10.01 3.77 17.37
N THR A 199 -10.39 3.07 16.29
CA THR A 199 -11.69 3.26 15.65
C THR A 199 -12.77 2.39 16.27
N LYS A 200 -14.01 2.87 16.13
CA LYS A 200 -15.23 2.13 16.50
C LYS A 200 -15.62 1.05 15.48
N TYR A 201 -15.07 1.09 14.27
CA TYR A 201 -15.47 0.19 13.19
C TYR A 201 -14.90 -1.20 13.41
N PRO A 202 -15.69 -2.29 13.30
CA PRO A 202 -15.19 -3.64 13.52
C PRO A 202 -14.11 -4.01 12.49
N GLY A 203 -12.99 -4.56 12.94
CA GLY A 203 -11.92 -5.06 12.06
C GLY A 203 -12.21 -6.44 11.47
N GLY A 204 -11.17 -7.16 11.06
CA GLY A 204 -11.28 -8.53 10.56
C GLY A 204 -11.86 -8.64 9.14
N LEU A 205 -11.57 -7.66 8.29
CA LEU A 205 -11.89 -7.69 6.86
C LEU A 205 -10.65 -7.45 6.00
N PHE A 206 -10.43 -8.33 5.02
CA PHE A 206 -9.56 -8.05 3.88
C PHE A 206 -10.40 -7.39 2.81
N ASP A 207 -9.81 -6.40 2.16
CA ASP A 207 -10.47 -5.62 1.14
C ASP A 207 -9.80 -5.83 -0.21
N TYR A 208 -10.41 -6.68 -1.04
CA TYR A 208 -9.94 -7.00 -2.39
C TYR A 208 -10.48 -6.02 -3.44
N ARG A 209 -11.45 -5.16 -3.07
CA ARG A 209 -12.14 -4.20 -3.96
C ARG A 209 -11.16 -3.29 -4.72
N PRO A 210 -11.57 -2.67 -5.85
CA PRO A 210 -12.91 -2.72 -6.47
C PRO A 210 -13.31 -4.10 -6.98
N ASP A 211 -12.35 -4.80 -7.55
CA ASP A 211 -12.58 -6.05 -8.26
C ASP A 211 -12.27 -7.27 -7.37
N CYS A 212 -12.25 -8.46 -7.96
CA CYS A 212 -11.79 -9.69 -7.29
C CYS A 212 -12.82 -10.20 -6.25
N GLN A 213 -12.46 -10.37 -4.97
CA GLN A 213 -13.30 -11.05 -3.98
C GLN A 213 -14.15 -10.11 -3.10
N GLY A 214 -14.11 -8.80 -3.34
CA GLY A 214 -14.81 -7.83 -2.49
C GLY A 214 -14.26 -7.79 -1.06
N LEU A 215 -15.14 -7.87 -0.06
CA LEU A 215 -14.76 -7.90 1.35
C LEU A 215 -14.80 -9.32 1.90
N VAL A 216 -13.68 -9.79 2.46
CA VAL A 216 -13.54 -11.15 2.98
C VAL A 216 -13.25 -11.12 4.47
N LYS A 217 -13.99 -11.89 5.26
CA LYS A 217 -13.75 -12.03 6.71
C LYS A 217 -12.43 -12.74 6.99
N HIS A 218 -11.69 -12.26 7.99
CA HIS A 218 -10.44 -12.89 8.43
C HIS A 218 -10.09 -12.56 9.88
N ASN A 219 -9.09 -13.29 10.39
CA ASN A 219 -8.38 -12.93 11.61
C ASN A 219 -7.30 -11.91 11.28
N THR A 220 -7.26 -10.78 12.00
CA THR A 220 -6.22 -9.77 11.80
C THR A 220 -4.85 -10.33 12.15
N ALA A 221 -3.98 -10.39 11.14
CA ALA A 221 -2.58 -10.77 11.29
C ALA A 221 -1.67 -9.57 10.96
N GLY A 222 -0.43 -9.58 11.46
CA GLY A 222 0.52 -8.50 11.21
C GLY A 222 1.00 -8.48 9.76
N LEU A 223 1.16 -9.67 9.18
CA LEU A 223 1.37 -9.87 7.76
C LEU A 223 0.47 -10.98 7.25
N MET A 224 -0.38 -10.64 6.28
CA MET A 224 -1.17 -11.58 5.50
C MET A 224 -0.52 -11.75 4.12
N VAL A 225 -0.26 -12.99 3.72
CA VAL A 225 0.40 -13.33 2.45
C VAL A 225 -0.33 -14.45 1.71
N GLU A 226 -0.61 -14.21 0.44
CA GLU A 226 -1.04 -15.24 -0.50
C GLU A 226 -0.46 -15.00 -1.89
N HIS A 227 -0.13 -16.09 -2.59
CA HIS A 227 0.41 -16.07 -3.95
C HIS A 227 1.71 -15.24 -4.08
N VAL A 228 2.69 -15.55 -3.22
CA VAL A 228 3.99 -14.86 -3.13
C VAL A 228 5.15 -15.83 -3.21
N SER A 229 6.16 -15.48 -4.01
CA SER A 229 7.39 -16.25 -4.17
C SER A 229 8.60 -15.34 -3.94
N GLY A 230 9.42 -15.59 -2.92
CA GLY A 230 10.56 -14.73 -2.62
C GLY A 230 10.18 -13.58 -1.68
N LEU A 231 9.72 -13.91 -0.47
CA LEU A 231 9.50 -12.92 0.59
C LEU A 231 10.70 -12.93 1.54
N ASP A 232 11.41 -11.81 1.62
CA ASP A 232 12.61 -11.63 2.47
C ASP A 232 12.33 -10.59 3.56
N ILE A 233 12.39 -11.02 4.81
CA ILE A 233 12.08 -10.21 5.99
C ILE A 233 13.35 -10.11 6.84
N GLN A 234 13.85 -8.89 7.01
CA GLN A 234 15.11 -8.61 7.70
C GLN A 234 14.92 -7.50 8.74
N ASN A 235 15.23 -7.79 10.01
CA ASN A 235 15.09 -6.83 11.12
C ASN A 235 13.68 -6.19 11.14
N VAL A 236 12.67 -7.04 11.35
CA VAL A 236 11.26 -6.61 11.39
C VAL A 236 10.67 -6.92 12.75
N ASN A 237 10.15 -5.88 13.39
CA ASN A 237 9.58 -5.96 14.73
C ASN A 237 8.09 -5.58 14.70
N MET A 238 7.27 -6.43 15.29
CA MET A 238 5.82 -6.30 15.34
C MET A 238 5.34 -6.22 16.80
N LYS A 239 4.65 -5.14 17.15
CA LYS A 239 4.11 -4.91 18.50
C LYS A 239 2.60 -4.76 18.45
N TRP A 240 1.90 -5.44 19.35
CA TRP A 240 0.43 -5.38 19.42
C TRP A 240 -0.05 -4.75 20.71
N SER A 241 -0.78 -3.63 20.63
CA SER A 241 -1.53 -3.08 21.77
C SER A 241 -2.66 -4.03 22.18
N LYS A 242 -3.10 -3.98 23.45
CA LYS A 242 -4.29 -4.75 23.87
C LYS A 242 -5.53 -4.31 23.07
N SER A 243 -6.34 -5.29 22.64
CA SER A 243 -7.61 -5.05 21.97
C SER A 243 -8.53 -6.26 22.17
N SER A 244 -9.76 -6.01 22.61
CA SER A 244 -10.84 -7.01 22.70
C SER A 244 -11.81 -6.93 21.52
N LEU A 245 -11.65 -5.96 20.62
CA LEU A 245 -12.58 -5.68 19.52
C LEU A 245 -12.46 -6.65 18.34
N ILE A 246 -11.40 -7.47 18.29
CA ILE A 246 -11.11 -8.36 17.15
C ILE A 246 -10.70 -9.74 17.67
N SER A 247 -11.42 -10.79 17.24
CA SER A 247 -11.03 -12.17 17.47
C SER A 247 -9.74 -12.51 16.74
N GLY A 248 -8.79 -13.19 17.42
CA GLY A 248 -7.50 -13.55 16.81
C GLY A 248 -6.46 -12.42 16.76
N TRP A 249 -6.71 -11.30 17.46
CA TRP A 249 -5.76 -10.19 17.58
C TRP A 249 -4.39 -10.64 18.13
N GLY A 250 -3.32 -10.17 17.49
CA GLY A 250 -1.95 -10.54 17.85
C GLY A 250 -1.38 -11.73 17.08
N ALA A 251 -2.02 -12.19 16.00
CA ALA A 251 -1.42 -13.16 15.10
C ALA A 251 -0.30 -12.49 14.27
N PRO A 252 0.97 -12.92 14.36
CA PRO A 252 2.04 -12.24 13.63
C PRO A 252 1.94 -12.42 12.11
N LEU A 253 1.70 -13.65 11.66
CA LEU A 253 1.73 -14.05 10.26
C LEU A 253 0.49 -14.89 9.94
N TYR A 254 -0.03 -14.71 8.74
CA TYR A 254 -0.97 -15.61 8.11
C TYR A 254 -0.52 -15.86 6.67
N PHE A 255 -0.41 -17.14 6.29
CA PHE A 255 -0.18 -17.55 4.92
C PHE A 255 -1.34 -18.37 4.40
N ARG A 256 -1.78 -18.08 3.18
CA ARG A 256 -2.70 -18.99 2.49
C ARG A 256 -1.95 -20.26 2.07
N PRO A 257 -2.38 -21.45 2.51
CA PRO A 257 -1.68 -22.71 2.24
C PRO A 257 -1.41 -22.94 0.75
N ASN A 258 -0.23 -23.50 0.42
CA ASN A 258 0.19 -23.86 -0.94
C ASN A 258 0.27 -22.70 -1.95
N THR A 259 0.30 -21.44 -1.48
CA THR A 259 0.43 -20.27 -2.37
C THR A 259 1.69 -19.45 -2.12
N VAL A 260 2.52 -19.85 -1.15
CA VAL A 260 3.69 -19.08 -0.71
C VAL A 260 4.94 -19.96 -0.75
N ASP A 261 6.00 -19.48 -1.39
CA ASP A 261 7.30 -20.16 -1.46
C ASP A 261 8.50 -19.20 -1.35
N LYS A 262 9.71 -19.75 -1.19
CA LYS A 262 10.98 -19.01 -1.07
C LYS A 262 10.91 -17.91 0.00
N LEU A 263 10.69 -18.32 1.24
CA LEU A 263 10.62 -17.44 2.40
C LEU A 263 11.99 -17.30 3.07
N SER A 264 12.35 -16.09 3.47
CA SER A 264 13.50 -15.83 4.34
C SER A 264 13.14 -14.89 5.48
N PHE A 265 13.59 -15.25 6.69
CA PHE A 265 13.37 -14.47 7.91
C PHE A 265 14.70 -14.34 8.66
N HIS A 266 15.15 -13.11 8.84
CA HIS A 266 16.35 -12.76 9.60
C HIS A 266 16.00 -11.67 10.61
N GLU A 267 16.32 -11.90 11.90
CA GLU A 267 16.03 -10.92 12.97
C GLU A 267 14.56 -10.46 12.97
N TRP A 268 13.64 -11.42 12.96
CA TRP A 268 12.20 -11.15 13.01
C TRP A 268 11.65 -11.37 14.43
N GLN A 269 10.87 -10.42 14.93
CA GLN A 269 10.29 -10.45 16.27
C GLN A 269 8.83 -9.99 16.25
N SER A 270 8.00 -10.65 17.07
CA SER A 270 6.62 -10.23 17.31
C SER A 270 6.25 -10.41 18.78
N GLU A 271 5.69 -9.37 19.40
CA GLU A 271 5.28 -9.37 20.81
C GLU A 271 3.91 -8.72 21.01
N LYS A 272 3.18 -9.18 22.02
CA LYS A 272 1.97 -8.51 22.51
C LYS A 272 2.37 -7.62 23.68
N SER A 273 2.03 -6.33 23.65
CA SER A 273 2.33 -5.43 24.76
C SER A 273 1.54 -5.86 26.01
N LEU A 274 2.25 -6.04 27.12
CA LEU A 274 1.65 -6.37 28.42
C LEU A 274 1.09 -5.13 29.14
N ASP A 275 1.38 -3.93 28.64
CA ASP A 275 1.08 -2.68 29.35
C ASP A 275 -0.43 -2.42 29.48
N ASN A 276 -0.79 -1.91 30.67
CA ASN A 276 -2.14 -1.54 31.10
C ASN A 276 -2.46 -0.09 30.73
#